data_AF-A0A1Y1WHD6-F1
#
_entry.id   AF-A0A1Y1WHD6-F1
#
_cell.length_a   1.000
_cell.length_b   1.000
_cell.length_c   1.000
_cell.angle_alpha   90.00
_cell.angle_beta   90.00
_cell.angle_gamma   90.00
#
_symmetry.space_group_name_H-M   'P 1'
#
loop_
_entity.id
_entity.type
_entity.pdbx_description
1 polymer ?
#
loop_
_entity_poly.entity_id
_entity_poly.type
_entity_poly.pdbx_seq_one_letter_code
_entity_poly.pdbx_strand_id
1 'polypeptide(L)'
;PIEDIEAALDKARYKYEVYSSEWEKLLIKSGNSRSDGASAVGVWAGPGTGSAPTSKSRNMGNAVTGIFSKHKGTVQENLERMGKEAEVKVKLPKILASVMSLIEEVDECLKWSLGKYAYAYECAVLADALTLKPSNGDPGMMEMIEDIDSKTDLDNFLRFTAHQSGRVDRTSIPYKEYEMSPIARTYANPKTIFGVPLATQVERDGHAIPLIIVKCTKASGQSSQVARLRNEFNLDADNVDLQPSANAADINNITSVLKMYLRELPGGLIPHPHRDTLLGMFPTQENMVNVVVCTMRALPRMNVEILNYLVAHLDKVQAFQEFNMMNSENLGIVFGPTIIPSGDDPVNAAMDIRRSAKVVKFMLDNRRAIFELL
;
A
#
# COMPACT_ATOMS: atom_id res chain seq x y z
N PRO A 1 -13.57 31.89 17.88
CA PRO A 1 -14.90 31.30 17.60
C PRO A 1 -15.05 30.70 16.19
N ILE A 2 -14.66 31.42 15.12
CA ILE A 2 -14.68 30.89 13.74
C ILE A 2 -13.50 29.91 13.55
N GLU A 3 -12.30 30.30 13.99
CA GLU A 3 -11.12 29.42 13.99
C GLU A 3 -11.35 28.12 14.77
N ASP A 4 -12.11 28.16 15.87
CA ASP A 4 -12.44 26.97 16.67
C ASP A 4 -13.38 26.01 15.92
N ILE A 5 -14.28 26.54 15.09
CA ILE A 5 -15.22 25.76 14.26
C ILE A 5 -14.51 25.21 13.03
N GLU A 6 -13.64 25.98 12.39
CA GLU A 6 -12.79 25.52 11.29
C GLU A 6 -11.85 24.39 11.76
N ALA A 7 -11.24 24.53 12.93
CA ALA A 7 -10.43 23.47 13.54
C ALA A 7 -11.26 22.22 13.88
N ALA A 8 -12.51 22.38 14.32
CA ALA A 8 -13.43 21.27 14.54
C ALA A 8 -13.81 20.57 13.23
N LEU A 9 -14.06 21.34 12.17
CA LEU A 9 -14.40 20.83 10.84
C LEU A 9 -13.24 20.08 10.19
N ASP A 10 -12.01 20.60 10.29
CA ASP A 10 -10.82 19.89 9.82
C ASP A 10 -10.57 18.61 10.60
N LYS A 11 -10.83 18.62 11.91
CA LYS A 11 -10.75 17.43 12.76
C LYS A 11 -11.83 16.39 12.37
N ALA A 12 -13.04 16.83 12.05
CA ALA A 12 -14.11 15.96 11.58
C ALA A 12 -13.81 15.38 10.19
N ARG A 13 -13.28 16.21 9.28
CA ARG A 13 -12.82 15.79 7.95
C ARG A 13 -11.71 14.75 8.05
N TYR A 14 -10.70 14.99 8.88
CA TYR A 14 -9.61 14.02 9.11
C TYR A 14 -10.15 12.69 9.65
N LYS A 15 -11.07 12.73 10.63
CA LYS A 15 -11.73 11.52 11.14
C LYS A 15 -12.50 10.80 10.04
N TYR A 16 -13.23 11.52 9.20
CA TYR A 16 -13.96 10.94 8.08
C TYR A 16 -13.02 10.24 7.09
N GLU A 17 -11.91 10.88 6.70
CA GLU A 17 -10.92 10.29 5.80
C GLU A 17 -10.28 9.02 6.42
N VAL A 18 -9.99 9.04 7.72
CA VAL A 18 -9.48 7.86 8.45
C VAL A 18 -10.51 6.73 8.46
N TYR A 19 -11.75 7.01 8.86
CA TYR A 19 -12.81 5.99 8.91
C TYR A 19 -13.21 5.47 7.53
N SER A 20 -13.19 6.33 6.51
CA SER A 20 -13.40 5.95 5.11
C SER A 20 -12.29 5.01 4.64
N SER A 21 -11.03 5.32 4.93
CA SER A 21 -9.89 4.43 4.60
C SER A 21 -9.96 3.09 5.35
N GLU A 22 -10.35 3.09 6.63
CA GLU A 22 -10.56 1.86 7.40
C GLU A 22 -11.73 1.03 6.84
N TRP A 23 -12.81 1.68 6.44
CA TRP A 23 -13.96 1.05 5.80
C TRP A 23 -13.59 0.38 4.47
N GLU A 24 -12.84 1.09 3.62
CA GLU A 24 -12.31 0.56 2.36
C GLU A 24 -11.41 -0.66 2.61
N LYS A 25 -10.46 -0.57 3.57
CA LYS A 25 -9.60 -1.70 3.98
C LYS A 25 -10.40 -2.93 4.43
N LEU A 26 -11.52 -2.74 5.11
CA LEU A 26 -12.39 -3.83 5.55
C LEU A 26 -13.18 -4.46 4.40
N LEU A 27 -13.70 -3.67 3.47
CA LEU A 27 -14.40 -4.16 2.29
C LEU A 27 -13.51 -5.05 1.42
N ILE A 28 -12.25 -4.66 1.28
CA ILE A 28 -11.22 -5.41 0.57
C ILE A 28 -10.94 -6.76 1.19
N LYS A 29 -10.75 -6.78 2.51
CA LYS A 29 -10.54 -8.01 3.29
C LYS A 29 -11.75 -8.97 3.17
N SER A 30 -12.93 -8.41 2.89
CA SER A 30 -14.19 -9.12 2.63
C SER A 30 -14.42 -9.47 1.14
N GLY A 31 -13.72 -8.82 0.20
CA GLY A 31 -13.84 -9.00 -1.24
C GLY A 31 -12.98 -10.15 -1.78
N ASN A 32 -11.74 -10.30 -1.27
CA ASN A 32 -10.83 -11.39 -1.67
C ASN A 32 -11.32 -12.79 -1.25
N SER A 33 -12.36 -12.90 -0.43
CA SER A 33 -13.02 -14.17 -0.11
C SER A 33 -14.13 -14.55 -1.09
N ARG A 34 -14.53 -13.66 -2.02
CA ARG A 34 -15.59 -13.91 -3.00
C ARG A 34 -15.10 -14.31 -4.39
N SER A 35 -13.85 -14.03 -4.76
CA SER A 35 -13.39 -14.20 -6.15
C SER A 35 -12.78 -15.55 -6.53
N ASP A 36 -12.47 -16.44 -5.58
CA ASP A 36 -11.84 -17.75 -5.90
C ASP A 36 -12.82 -18.92 -6.00
N GLY A 37 -14.12 -18.65 -6.23
CA GLY A 37 -15.17 -19.68 -6.17
C GLY A 37 -16.17 -19.72 -7.31
N ALA A 38 -16.00 -18.97 -8.40
CA ALA A 38 -16.99 -18.94 -9.49
C ALA A 38 -16.34 -19.10 -10.87
N SER A 39 -15.84 -20.30 -11.15
CA SER A 39 -15.74 -20.79 -12.53
C SER A 39 -16.92 -21.70 -12.85
N ALA A 40 -17.52 -21.41 -14.00
CA ALA A 40 -18.77 -21.92 -14.51
C ALA A 40 -18.94 -23.45 -14.43
N VAL A 41 -20.07 -23.90 -13.88
CA VAL A 41 -20.67 -25.18 -14.25
C VAL A 41 -22.16 -24.94 -14.51
N GLY A 42 -22.51 -24.95 -15.80
CA GLY A 42 -23.90 -24.93 -16.26
C GLY A 42 -24.62 -26.20 -15.85
N VAL A 43 -25.83 -26.02 -15.33
CA VAL A 43 -26.77 -27.08 -14.97
C VAL A 43 -27.72 -27.28 -16.15
N TRP A 44 -27.61 -28.43 -16.85
CA TRP A 44 -28.74 -29.28 -17.33
C TRP A 44 -28.32 -30.32 -18.38
N ALA A 45 -28.43 -31.60 -18.04
CA ALA A 45 -28.80 -32.70 -18.95
C ALA A 45 -29.32 -33.89 -18.11
N GLY A 46 -30.45 -34.48 -18.52
CA GLY A 46 -31.27 -35.42 -17.76
C GLY A 46 -30.79 -36.88 -17.70
N PRO A 47 -31.59 -37.78 -17.08
CA PRO A 47 -31.19 -39.13 -16.70
C PRO A 47 -31.41 -40.18 -17.81
N GLY A 48 -30.43 -41.06 -18.02
CA GLY A 48 -30.55 -42.19 -18.96
C GLY A 48 -29.39 -43.18 -18.93
N THR A 49 -29.62 -44.29 -18.21
CA THR A 49 -29.26 -45.69 -18.54
C THR A 49 -27.82 -46.11 -18.93
N GLY A 50 -27.27 -47.07 -18.17
CA GLY A 50 -26.64 -48.27 -18.78
C GLY A 50 -25.21 -48.64 -18.34
N SER A 51 -25.12 -49.76 -17.59
CA SER A 51 -24.00 -50.71 -17.47
C SER A 51 -22.78 -50.43 -16.56
N ALA A 52 -22.44 -51.46 -15.78
CA ALA A 52 -21.31 -51.61 -14.85
C ALA A 52 -20.24 -52.57 -15.46
N PRO A 53 -19.24 -53.07 -14.71
CA PRO A 53 -18.12 -52.39 -14.04
C PRO A 53 -16.76 -53.04 -14.39
N THR A 54 -15.62 -52.37 -14.17
CA THR A 54 -14.33 -53.08 -13.97
C THR A 54 -13.43 -52.41 -12.94
N SER A 55 -13.26 -53.12 -11.82
CA SER A 55 -12.00 -53.42 -11.13
C SER A 55 -10.90 -52.34 -11.09
N LYS A 56 -10.63 -51.81 -9.89
CA LYS A 56 -9.30 -51.90 -9.25
C LYS A 56 -9.37 -51.53 -7.76
N SER A 57 -9.12 -52.55 -6.95
CA SER A 57 -8.75 -52.45 -5.53
C SER A 57 -7.52 -51.56 -5.34
N ARG A 58 -7.55 -50.64 -4.36
CA ARG A 58 -6.37 -50.21 -3.59
C ARG A 58 -6.73 -49.36 -2.36
N ASN A 59 -6.37 -49.91 -1.20
CA ASN A 59 -5.92 -49.27 0.06
C ASN A 59 -6.80 -48.20 0.74
N MET A 60 -7.68 -48.66 1.63
CA MET A 60 -8.43 -47.84 2.61
C MET A 60 -7.58 -47.30 3.80
N GLY A 61 -6.34 -47.75 3.98
CA GLY A 61 -5.53 -47.43 5.17
C GLY A 61 -4.87 -46.03 5.19
N ASN A 62 -4.66 -45.40 4.03
CA ASN A 62 -4.01 -44.08 3.94
C ASN A 62 -5.00 -42.90 3.81
N ALA A 63 -6.30 -43.20 3.63
CA ALA A 63 -7.32 -42.17 3.46
C ALA A 63 -7.72 -41.52 4.80
N VAL A 64 -7.77 -42.31 5.89
CA VAL A 64 -8.30 -41.84 7.18
C VAL A 64 -7.34 -40.88 7.91
N THR A 65 -6.02 -41.06 7.75
CA THR A 65 -4.99 -40.15 8.29
C THR A 65 -4.83 -38.87 7.48
N GLY A 66 -5.07 -38.90 6.16
CA GLY A 66 -5.07 -37.70 5.30
C GLY A 66 -6.30 -36.81 5.48
N ILE A 67 -7.46 -37.40 5.81
CA ILE A 67 -8.72 -36.66 6.03
C ILE A 67 -8.65 -35.81 7.31
N PHE A 68 -8.04 -36.33 8.39
CA PHE A 68 -7.87 -35.59 9.65
C PHE A 68 -6.89 -34.41 9.53
N SER A 69 -5.79 -34.55 8.77
CA SER A 69 -4.85 -33.45 8.54
C SER A 69 -5.40 -32.37 7.61
N LYS A 70 -6.19 -32.73 6.59
CA LYS A 70 -6.90 -31.75 5.75
C LYS A 70 -7.97 -30.99 6.53
N HIS A 71 -8.78 -31.68 7.35
CA HIS A 71 -9.83 -31.03 8.13
C HIS A 71 -9.29 -30.09 9.21
N LYS A 72 -8.11 -30.34 9.79
CA LYS A 72 -7.51 -29.45 10.80
C LYS A 72 -7.10 -28.10 10.21
N GLY A 73 -6.61 -28.08 8.96
CA GLY A 73 -6.34 -26.85 8.21
C GLY A 73 -7.62 -26.10 7.85
N THR A 74 -8.63 -26.81 7.33
CA THR A 74 -9.91 -26.21 6.92
C THR A 74 -10.71 -25.65 8.11
N VAL A 75 -10.64 -26.28 9.28
CA VAL A 75 -11.32 -25.79 10.50
C VAL A 75 -10.64 -24.56 11.07
N GLN A 76 -9.31 -24.51 11.11
CA GLN A 76 -8.56 -23.32 11.56
C GLN A 76 -8.82 -22.12 10.64
N GLU A 77 -8.79 -22.35 9.33
CA GLU A 77 -9.02 -21.34 8.30
C GLU A 77 -10.48 -20.86 8.28
N ASN A 78 -11.44 -21.77 8.50
CA ASN A 78 -12.86 -21.42 8.68
C ASN A 78 -13.11 -20.69 10.02
N LEU A 79 -12.40 -21.03 11.10
CA LEU A 79 -12.53 -20.36 12.40
C LEU A 79 -11.96 -18.93 12.33
N GLU A 80 -10.84 -18.75 11.64
CA GLU A 80 -10.30 -17.42 11.32
C GLU A 80 -11.22 -16.64 10.37
N ARG A 81 -11.84 -17.30 9.37
CA ARG A 81 -12.82 -16.68 8.47
C ARG A 81 -14.07 -16.26 9.21
N MET A 82 -14.58 -17.10 10.12
CA MET A 82 -15.69 -16.77 11.02
C MET A 82 -15.32 -15.64 11.99
N GLY A 83 -14.09 -15.62 12.51
CA GLY A 83 -13.58 -14.53 13.33
C GLY A 83 -13.49 -13.19 12.58
N LYS A 84 -12.98 -13.21 11.34
CA LYS A 84 -12.87 -12.05 10.44
C LYS A 84 -14.24 -11.56 9.94
N GLU A 85 -15.16 -12.46 9.61
CA GLU A 85 -16.54 -12.15 9.23
C GLU A 85 -17.36 -11.60 10.41
N ALA A 86 -17.15 -12.12 11.62
CA ALA A 86 -17.73 -11.56 12.83
C ALA A 86 -17.17 -10.17 13.12
N GLU A 87 -15.87 -9.96 12.92
CA GLU A 87 -15.21 -8.65 13.08
C GLU A 87 -15.76 -7.61 12.09
N VAL A 88 -15.98 -7.97 10.81
CA VAL A 88 -16.61 -7.10 9.80
C VAL A 88 -18.07 -6.80 10.17
N LYS A 89 -18.85 -7.82 10.54
CA LYS A 89 -20.26 -7.64 10.95
C LYS A 89 -20.42 -6.79 12.22
N VAL A 90 -19.42 -6.77 13.10
CA VAL A 90 -19.44 -5.98 14.34
C VAL A 90 -18.84 -4.59 14.17
N LYS A 91 -17.79 -4.43 13.35
CA LYS A 91 -17.11 -3.13 13.14
C LYS A 91 -17.82 -2.27 12.11
N LEU A 92 -18.39 -2.85 11.06
CA LEU A 92 -19.07 -2.10 10.00
C LEU A 92 -20.24 -1.25 10.52
N PRO A 93 -21.17 -1.77 11.36
CA PRO A 93 -22.24 -0.94 11.93
C PRO A 93 -21.70 0.16 12.85
N LYS A 94 -20.58 -0.09 13.55
CA LYS A 94 -19.95 0.91 14.43
C LYS A 94 -19.31 2.05 13.63
N ILE A 95 -18.65 1.73 12.52
CA ILE A 95 -18.09 2.75 11.61
C ILE A 95 -19.23 3.55 10.99
N LEU A 96 -20.29 2.90 10.50
CA LEU A 96 -21.46 3.59 9.96
C LEU A 96 -22.14 4.48 11.00
N ALA A 97 -22.32 4.01 12.24
CA ALA A 97 -22.86 4.81 13.32
C ALA A 97 -21.95 6.02 13.66
N SER A 98 -20.62 5.83 13.60
CA SER A 98 -19.67 6.91 13.84
C SER A 98 -19.68 7.96 12.72
N VAL A 99 -19.78 7.52 11.45
CA VAL A 99 -19.92 8.42 10.30
C VAL A 99 -21.24 9.17 10.37
N MET A 100 -22.34 8.50 10.74
CA MET A 100 -23.64 9.14 10.88
C MET A 100 -23.63 10.19 12.01
N SER A 101 -23.00 9.87 13.14
CA SER A 101 -22.81 10.83 14.24
C SER A 101 -21.95 12.04 13.82
N LEU A 102 -20.93 11.84 12.96
CA LEU A 102 -20.15 12.96 12.42
C LEU A 102 -20.96 13.83 11.46
N ILE A 103 -21.83 13.23 10.65
CA ILE A 103 -22.74 13.99 9.76
C ILE A 103 -23.70 14.83 10.61
N GLU A 104 -24.30 14.24 11.64
CA GLU A 104 -25.18 14.95 12.57
C GLU A 104 -24.45 16.11 13.28
N GLU A 105 -23.19 15.92 13.70
CA GLU A 105 -22.36 16.97 14.31
C GLU A 105 -22.07 18.13 13.34
N VAL A 106 -21.79 17.81 12.07
CA VAL A 106 -21.58 18.82 11.01
C VAL A 106 -22.88 19.59 10.73
N ASP A 107 -24.02 18.89 10.65
CA ASP A 107 -25.33 19.50 10.41
C ASP A 107 -25.74 20.42 11.56
N GLU A 108 -25.48 20.02 12.81
CA GLU A 108 -25.68 20.88 13.98
C GLU A 108 -24.77 22.12 13.94
N CYS A 109 -23.48 21.96 13.63
CA CYS A 109 -22.57 23.09 13.46
C CYS A 109 -23.04 24.07 12.37
N LEU A 110 -23.48 23.55 11.22
CA LEU A 110 -24.00 24.36 10.12
C LEU A 110 -25.22 25.16 10.59
N LYS A 111 -26.18 24.49 11.25
CA LYS A 111 -27.39 25.13 11.79
C LYS A 111 -27.04 26.26 12.76
N TRP A 112 -26.08 26.04 13.67
CA TRP A 112 -25.61 27.07 14.59
C TRP A 112 -24.95 28.25 13.89
N SER A 113 -24.12 27.99 12.87
CA SER A 113 -23.45 29.03 12.10
C SER A 113 -24.44 29.93 11.33
N LEU A 114 -25.44 29.30 10.70
CA LEU A 114 -26.52 30.00 9.99
C LEU A 114 -27.39 30.81 10.95
N GLY A 115 -27.74 30.24 12.11
CA GLY A 115 -28.49 30.96 13.14
C GLY A 115 -27.76 32.21 13.65
N LYS A 116 -26.45 32.10 13.87
CA LYS A 116 -25.62 33.25 14.28
C LYS A 116 -25.51 34.31 13.19
N TYR A 117 -25.36 33.91 11.94
CA TYR A 117 -25.36 34.83 10.80
C TYR A 117 -26.70 35.57 10.69
N ALA A 118 -27.83 34.85 10.77
CA ALA A 118 -29.16 35.44 10.72
C ALA A 118 -29.38 36.46 11.84
N TYR A 119 -29.00 36.13 13.08
CA TYR A 119 -29.10 37.05 14.21
C TYR A 119 -28.22 38.30 14.04
N ALA A 120 -26.98 38.13 13.59
CA ALA A 120 -26.09 39.26 13.35
C ALA A 120 -26.61 40.16 12.22
N TYR A 121 -27.16 39.56 11.17
CA TYR A 121 -27.79 40.26 10.06
C TYR A 121 -29.02 41.04 10.52
N GLU A 122 -29.91 40.42 11.31
CA GLU A 122 -31.07 41.07 11.90
C GLU A 122 -30.68 42.27 12.77
N CYS A 123 -29.67 42.12 13.64
CA CYS A 123 -29.16 43.22 14.44
C CYS A 123 -28.59 44.37 13.60
N ALA A 124 -27.89 44.06 12.51
CA ALA A 124 -27.35 45.08 11.60
C ALA A 124 -28.47 45.82 10.84
N VAL A 125 -29.45 45.09 10.31
CA VAL A 125 -30.62 45.67 9.64
C VAL A 125 -31.43 46.53 10.59
N LEU A 126 -31.63 46.09 11.84
CA LEU A 126 -32.30 46.88 12.88
C LEU A 126 -31.54 48.17 13.21
N ALA A 127 -30.22 48.10 13.31
CA ALA A 127 -29.39 49.29 13.56
C ALA A 127 -29.50 50.31 12.43
N ASP A 128 -29.49 49.87 11.17
CA ASP A 128 -29.67 50.73 10.01
C ASP A 128 -31.11 51.28 9.92
N ALA A 129 -32.12 50.44 10.23
CA ALA A 129 -33.53 50.81 10.22
C ALA A 129 -33.86 51.93 11.21
N LEU A 130 -33.17 52.00 12.36
CA LEU A 130 -33.30 53.10 13.33
C LEU A 130 -32.81 54.44 12.79
N THR A 131 -31.90 54.43 11.80
CA THR A 131 -31.29 55.65 11.26
C THR A 131 -32.02 56.21 10.04
N LEU A 132 -32.80 55.38 9.34
CA LEU A 132 -33.42 55.72 8.06
C LEU A 132 -34.95 55.85 8.19
N LYS A 133 -35.45 57.08 8.39
CA LYS A 133 -36.88 57.41 8.26
C LYS A 133 -37.13 58.24 6.99
N PRO A 134 -37.91 57.75 6.01
CA PRO A 134 -38.19 58.49 4.79
C PRO A 134 -39.05 59.74 5.07
N SER A 135 -38.73 60.87 4.43
CA SER A 135 -39.45 62.14 4.58
C SER A 135 -40.83 62.17 3.90
N ASN A 136 -41.10 61.17 3.04
CA ASN A 136 -42.24 61.17 2.12
C ASN A 136 -43.53 60.57 2.72
N GLY A 137 -43.51 60.17 4.00
CA GLY A 137 -44.67 59.58 4.67
C GLY A 137 -44.88 58.09 4.39
N ASP A 138 -44.01 57.46 3.59
CA ASP A 138 -43.96 56.01 3.41
C ASP A 138 -43.52 55.32 4.72
N PRO A 139 -43.94 54.07 4.97
CA PRO A 139 -43.57 53.34 6.17
C PRO A 139 -42.05 53.21 6.28
N GLY A 140 -41.54 53.49 7.48
CA GLY A 140 -40.11 53.37 7.77
C GLY A 140 -39.69 51.90 7.81
N MET A 141 -38.39 51.64 7.68
CA MET A 141 -37.85 50.27 7.73
C MET A 141 -38.17 49.56 9.06
N MET A 142 -38.36 50.33 10.15
CA MET A 142 -38.82 49.83 11.46
C MET A 142 -40.27 49.31 11.42
N GLU A 143 -41.17 50.01 10.74
CA GLU A 143 -42.59 49.63 10.62
C GLU A 143 -42.73 48.37 9.76
N MET A 144 -41.89 48.24 8.72
CA MET A 144 -41.80 47.01 7.94
C MET A 144 -41.23 45.82 8.73
N ILE A 145 -40.34 46.05 9.70
CA ILE A 145 -39.77 44.98 10.55
C ILE A 145 -40.78 44.52 11.60
N GLU A 146 -41.60 45.41 12.15
CA GLU A 146 -42.67 45.06 13.10
C GLU A 146 -43.76 44.19 12.45
N ASP A 147 -43.95 44.32 11.14
CA ASP A 147 -44.89 43.51 10.35
C ASP A 147 -44.34 42.12 9.95
N ILE A 148 -43.07 41.80 10.23
CA ILE A 148 -42.47 40.50 9.88
C ILE A 148 -43.03 39.39 10.80
N ASP A 149 -43.76 38.45 10.21
CA ASP A 149 -44.21 37.22 10.88
C ASP A 149 -43.39 36.01 10.40
N SER A 150 -42.31 35.72 11.12
CA SER A 150 -41.38 34.65 10.79
C SER A 150 -42.05 33.27 10.71
N LYS A 151 -43.14 33.05 11.44
CA LYS A 151 -43.82 31.76 11.51
C LYS A 151 -44.70 31.54 10.29
N THR A 152 -45.44 32.57 9.90
CA THR A 152 -46.27 32.56 8.69
C THR A 152 -45.41 32.58 7.43
N ASP A 153 -44.32 33.35 7.42
CA ASP A 153 -43.37 33.39 6.30
C ASP A 153 -42.68 32.04 6.09
N LEU A 154 -42.29 31.36 7.17
CA LEU A 154 -41.73 30.01 7.09
C LEU A 154 -42.74 29.01 6.53
N ASP A 155 -44.00 29.04 6.99
CA ASP A 155 -45.05 28.15 6.50
C ASP A 155 -45.34 28.40 5.01
N ASN A 156 -45.38 29.67 4.59
CA ASN A 156 -45.53 30.05 3.19
C ASN A 156 -44.35 29.59 2.33
N PHE A 157 -43.11 29.75 2.82
CA PHE A 157 -41.91 29.27 2.14
C PHE A 157 -41.88 27.75 2.00
N LEU A 158 -42.21 27.02 3.08
CA LEU A 158 -42.28 25.55 3.08
C LEU A 158 -43.36 25.05 2.12
N ARG A 159 -44.53 25.69 2.08
CA ARG A 159 -45.60 25.34 1.12
C ARG A 159 -45.18 25.62 -0.32
N PHE A 160 -44.58 26.77 -0.58
CA PHE A 160 -44.09 27.13 -1.91
C PHE A 160 -43.03 26.15 -2.43
N THR A 161 -42.06 25.79 -1.58
CA THR A 161 -41.00 24.84 -1.93
C THR A 161 -41.48 23.39 -2.00
N ALA A 162 -42.46 23.00 -1.18
CA ALA A 162 -43.11 21.69 -1.26
C ALA A 162 -43.88 21.50 -2.57
N HIS A 163 -44.42 22.57 -3.16
CA HIS A 163 -45.09 22.50 -4.47
C HIS A 163 -44.10 22.50 -5.65
N GLN A 164 -42.90 23.04 -5.48
CA GLN A 164 -41.84 23.01 -6.51
C GLN A 164 -41.00 21.73 -6.49
N SER A 165 -40.87 21.08 -5.33
CA SER A 165 -40.16 19.81 -5.21
C SER A 165 -41.06 18.66 -5.67
N GLY A 166 -40.88 18.22 -6.91
CA GLY A 166 -41.49 17.00 -7.41
C GLY A 166 -41.15 15.81 -6.50
N ARG A 167 -42.07 14.84 -6.40
CA ARG A 167 -41.83 13.56 -5.72
C ARG A 167 -40.53 12.96 -6.26
N VAL A 168 -39.51 12.83 -5.41
CA VAL A 168 -38.25 12.18 -5.79
C VAL A 168 -38.54 10.71 -6.01
N ASP A 169 -38.53 10.28 -7.28
CA ASP A 169 -38.65 8.87 -7.61
C ASP A 169 -37.37 8.17 -7.14
N ARG A 170 -37.49 7.06 -6.42
CA ARG A 170 -36.30 6.35 -5.90
C ARG A 170 -35.37 5.88 -7.02
N THR A 171 -35.89 5.75 -8.23
CA THR A 171 -35.15 5.43 -9.45
C THR A 171 -34.36 6.61 -10.02
N SER A 172 -34.68 7.85 -9.63
CA SER A 172 -33.99 9.07 -10.08
C SER A 172 -32.74 9.38 -9.26
N ILE A 173 -32.43 8.59 -8.24
CA ILE A 173 -31.14 8.62 -7.56
C ILE A 173 -30.26 7.60 -8.29
N PRO A 174 -29.42 8.02 -9.26
CA PRO A 174 -28.57 7.09 -9.97
C PRO A 174 -27.64 6.44 -8.95
N TYR A 175 -27.83 5.15 -8.70
CA TYR A 175 -26.82 4.34 -8.04
C TYR A 175 -25.60 4.32 -8.96
N LYS A 176 -24.65 5.22 -8.68
CA LYS A 176 -23.32 5.11 -9.25
C LYS A 176 -22.61 4.07 -8.41
N GLU A 177 -22.23 2.95 -9.03
CA GLU A 177 -21.38 1.96 -8.37
C GLU A 177 -20.17 2.68 -7.77
N TYR A 178 -19.92 2.43 -6.49
CA TYR A 178 -18.83 3.08 -5.79
C TYR A 178 -17.51 2.60 -6.40
N GLU A 179 -16.89 3.44 -7.22
CA GLU A 179 -15.54 3.19 -7.69
C GLU A 179 -14.59 3.39 -6.51
N MET A 180 -14.07 2.27 -5.98
CA MET A 180 -13.04 2.28 -4.94
C MET A 180 -11.93 3.27 -5.31
N SER A 181 -11.53 4.09 -4.32
CA SER A 181 -10.42 5.03 -4.47
C SER A 181 -9.15 4.30 -4.94
N PRO A 182 -8.22 4.98 -5.63
CA PRO A 182 -6.95 4.37 -6.06
C PRO A 182 -6.21 3.73 -4.88
N ILE A 183 -6.25 4.40 -3.72
CA ILE A 183 -5.66 3.93 -2.45
C ILE A 183 -6.35 2.63 -1.99
N ALA A 184 -7.68 2.56 -2.01
CA ALA A 184 -8.42 1.33 -1.73
C ALA A 184 -8.04 0.19 -2.68
N ARG A 185 -8.00 0.43 -4.00
CA ARG A 185 -7.60 -0.61 -4.97
C ARG A 185 -6.20 -1.17 -4.67
N THR A 186 -5.31 -0.34 -4.15
CA THR A 186 -3.96 -0.74 -3.75
C THR A 186 -3.96 -1.64 -2.51
N TYR A 187 -4.84 -1.37 -1.54
CA TYR A 187 -5.07 -2.29 -0.42
C TYR A 187 -5.75 -3.60 -0.88
N ALA A 188 -6.58 -3.55 -1.94
CA ALA A 188 -7.31 -4.68 -2.51
C ALA A 188 -6.37 -5.71 -3.13
N ASN A 189 -5.46 -5.19 -3.95
CA ASN A 189 -4.48 -5.95 -4.69
C ASN A 189 -3.09 -5.38 -4.39
N PRO A 190 -2.52 -5.67 -3.20
CA PRO A 190 -1.20 -5.17 -2.85
C PRO A 190 -0.17 -5.71 -3.85
N LYS A 191 0.64 -4.81 -4.43
CA LYS A 191 1.75 -5.19 -5.32
C LYS A 191 2.96 -5.56 -4.48
N THR A 192 2.90 -6.71 -3.82
CA THR A 192 4.01 -7.18 -2.98
C THR A 192 5.29 -7.34 -3.82
N ILE A 193 6.41 -6.91 -3.26
CA ILE A 193 7.74 -6.99 -3.91
C ILE A 193 8.74 -7.79 -3.09
N PHE A 194 8.59 -7.82 -1.76
CA PHE A 194 9.45 -8.60 -0.89
C PHE A 194 9.06 -10.09 -0.95
N GLY A 195 10.04 -10.99 -1.06
CA GLY A 195 9.78 -12.44 -1.13
C GLY A 195 9.27 -12.96 -2.49
N VAL A 196 9.16 -12.10 -3.50
CA VAL A 196 8.67 -12.47 -4.84
C VAL A 196 9.86 -12.70 -5.77
N PRO A 197 9.87 -13.75 -6.63
CA PRO A 197 10.93 -13.96 -7.60
C PRO A 197 11.10 -12.75 -8.54
N LEU A 198 12.36 -12.40 -8.84
CA LEU A 198 12.68 -11.26 -9.70
C LEU A 198 11.95 -11.33 -11.05
N ALA A 199 11.92 -12.52 -11.69
CA ALA A 199 11.26 -12.73 -12.99
C ALA A 199 9.80 -12.28 -12.99
N THR A 200 9.04 -12.64 -11.94
CA THR A 200 7.64 -12.26 -11.78
C THR A 200 7.48 -10.75 -11.57
N GLN A 201 8.40 -10.12 -10.83
CA GLN A 201 8.35 -8.67 -10.61
C GLN A 201 8.59 -7.89 -11.91
N VAL A 202 9.58 -8.30 -12.71
CA VAL A 202 9.92 -7.63 -13.98
C VAL A 202 8.83 -7.82 -15.03
N GLU A 203 8.22 -9.01 -15.11
CA GLU A 203 7.10 -9.26 -16.02
C GLU A 203 5.84 -8.46 -15.63
N ARG A 204 5.54 -8.37 -14.33
CA ARG A 204 4.39 -7.62 -13.80
C ARG A 204 4.55 -6.12 -13.96
N ASP A 205 5.72 -5.60 -13.63
CA ASP A 205 5.96 -4.15 -13.50
C ASP A 205 6.52 -3.56 -14.81
N GLY A 206 6.98 -4.38 -15.76
CA GLY A 206 7.53 -3.95 -17.06
C GLY A 206 8.87 -3.22 -16.97
N HIS A 207 9.48 -3.13 -15.79
CA HIS A 207 10.76 -2.47 -15.56
C HIS A 207 11.88 -3.50 -15.48
N ALA A 208 12.96 -3.30 -16.25
CA ALA A 208 14.13 -4.19 -16.23
C ALA A 208 14.82 -4.25 -14.84
N ILE A 209 14.80 -3.13 -14.11
CA ILE A 209 15.32 -3.01 -12.75
C ILE A 209 14.15 -2.65 -11.81
N PRO A 210 13.91 -3.42 -10.74
CA PRO A 210 12.85 -3.12 -9.77
C PRO A 210 12.93 -1.71 -9.20
N LEU A 211 11.78 -1.02 -9.12
CA LEU A 211 11.70 0.38 -8.69
C LEU A 211 12.25 0.62 -7.28
N ILE A 212 12.14 -0.36 -6.37
CA ILE A 212 12.75 -0.26 -5.04
C ILE A 212 14.26 -0.03 -5.12
N ILE A 213 14.98 -0.71 -6.02
CA ILE A 213 16.42 -0.53 -6.19
C ILE A 213 16.71 0.86 -6.74
N VAL A 214 15.96 1.31 -7.74
CA VAL A 214 16.15 2.63 -8.36
C VAL A 214 15.85 3.75 -7.37
N LYS A 215 14.75 3.66 -6.62
CA LYS A 215 14.35 4.65 -5.62
C LYS A 215 15.33 4.68 -4.46
N CYS A 216 15.68 3.53 -3.87
CA CYS A 216 16.63 3.48 -2.75
C CYS A 216 18.05 3.96 -3.10
N THR A 217 18.51 3.82 -4.36
CA THR A 217 19.85 4.26 -4.78
C THR A 217 19.91 5.73 -5.20
N LYS A 218 18.78 6.32 -5.59
CA LYS A 218 18.68 7.76 -5.95
C LYS A 218 18.25 8.63 -4.78
N ALA A 219 17.51 8.07 -3.83
CA ALA A 219 16.98 8.81 -2.69
C ALA A 219 18.06 9.16 -1.66
N SER A 220 17.89 10.34 -1.03
CA SER A 220 18.70 10.80 0.11
C SER A 220 17.87 11.04 1.39
N GLY A 221 16.58 10.71 1.39
CA GLY A 221 15.61 10.82 2.50
C GLY A 221 14.23 10.46 1.91
N GLN A 222 13.06 10.38 2.56
CA GLN A 222 12.57 10.70 3.89
C GLN A 222 11.72 9.49 4.40
N SER A 223 11.59 9.38 5.73
CA SER A 223 10.53 8.74 6.53
C SER A 223 10.64 7.27 6.99
N SER A 224 10.76 7.15 8.31
CA SER A 224 10.23 6.12 9.22
C SER A 224 10.88 4.73 9.22
N GLN A 225 10.74 4.05 10.35
CA GLN A 225 11.35 2.75 10.67
C GLN A 225 11.29 1.77 9.49
N VAL A 226 12.33 0.96 9.32
CA VAL A 226 12.49 -0.04 8.24
C VAL A 226 11.21 -0.85 7.97
N ALA A 227 10.46 -1.22 9.01
CA ALA A 227 9.21 -1.98 8.89
C ALA A 227 8.08 -1.20 8.18
N ARG A 228 7.99 0.12 8.39
CA ARG A 228 7.01 0.96 7.74
C ARG A 228 7.33 1.15 6.25
N LEU A 229 8.57 1.48 5.92
CA LEU A 229 9.02 1.59 4.52
C LEU A 229 8.82 0.27 3.76
N ARG A 230 9.12 -0.87 4.38
CA ARG A 230 8.83 -2.20 3.80
C ARG A 230 7.35 -2.36 3.45
N ASN A 231 6.45 -1.96 4.34
CA ASN A 231 5.01 -2.06 4.11
C ASN A 231 4.55 -1.12 3.00
N GLU A 232 5.07 0.11 2.95
CA GLU A 232 4.76 1.08 1.89
C GLU A 232 5.20 0.55 0.51
N PHE A 233 6.40 -0.01 0.40
CA PHE A 233 6.88 -0.64 -0.83
C PHE A 233 6.11 -1.90 -1.24
N ASN A 234 5.62 -2.70 -0.27
CA ASN A 234 4.78 -3.87 -0.55
C ASN A 234 3.34 -3.50 -0.93
N LEU A 235 2.89 -2.32 -0.52
CA LEU A 235 1.58 -1.81 -0.90
C LEU A 235 1.65 -1.33 -2.34
N ASP A 236 2.53 -0.35 -2.61
CA ASP A 236 2.76 0.17 -3.95
C ASP A 236 4.10 0.89 -4.07
N ALA A 237 5.03 0.24 -4.77
CA ALA A 237 6.34 0.81 -5.04
C ALA A 237 6.29 2.08 -5.91
N ASP A 238 5.24 2.30 -6.71
CA ASP A 238 5.10 3.47 -7.59
C ASP A 238 4.88 4.75 -6.77
N ASN A 239 4.06 4.67 -5.72
CA ASN A 239 3.66 5.79 -4.86
C ASN A 239 4.61 6.06 -3.69
N VAL A 240 5.62 5.21 -3.45
CA VAL A 240 6.65 5.52 -2.43
C VAL A 240 7.49 6.70 -2.89
N ASP A 241 7.35 7.83 -2.21
CA ASP A 241 8.17 9.01 -2.46
C ASP A 241 9.28 9.13 -1.42
N LEU A 242 10.53 9.13 -1.90
CA LEU A 242 11.72 9.26 -1.08
C LEU A 242 12.34 10.64 -1.36
N GLN A 243 11.83 11.66 -0.67
CA GLN A 243 12.25 13.05 -0.78
C GLN A 243 13.65 13.31 -0.16
N PRO A 244 14.58 13.98 -0.83
CA PRO A 244 15.93 14.20 -0.30
C PRO A 244 15.89 14.92 1.07
N SER A 245 16.31 14.23 2.13
CA SER A 245 16.43 14.78 3.49
C SER A 245 17.91 14.80 3.91
N ALA A 246 18.30 15.70 4.82
CA ALA A 246 19.69 15.79 5.29
C ALA A 246 20.01 14.83 6.46
N ASN A 247 19.07 13.94 6.82
CA ASN A 247 19.17 13.14 8.04
C ASN A 247 19.88 11.79 7.79
N ALA A 248 21.01 11.57 8.46
CA ALA A 248 21.76 10.31 8.38
C ALA A 248 20.93 9.08 8.83
N ALA A 249 19.99 9.25 9.76
CA ALA A 249 19.10 8.18 10.22
C ALA A 249 18.14 7.68 9.12
N ASP A 250 17.68 8.57 8.25
CA ASP A 250 16.77 8.22 7.15
C ASP A 250 17.51 7.40 6.08
N ILE A 251 18.75 7.77 5.78
CA ILE A 251 19.62 7.04 4.85
C ILE A 251 19.90 5.63 5.35
N ASN A 252 20.15 5.47 6.66
CA ASN A 252 20.36 4.14 7.27
C ASN A 252 19.11 3.25 7.18
N ASN A 253 17.91 3.82 7.27
CA ASN A 253 16.66 3.09 7.09
C ASN A 253 16.51 2.64 5.63
N ILE A 254 16.71 3.55 4.66
CA ILE A 254 16.59 3.26 3.22
C ILE A 254 17.60 2.16 2.80
N THR A 255 18.86 2.28 3.22
CA THR A 255 19.88 1.25 2.94
C THR A 255 19.55 -0.09 3.59
N SER A 256 18.95 -0.09 4.78
CA SER A 256 18.50 -1.30 5.46
C SER A 256 17.34 -1.98 4.73
N VAL A 257 16.39 -1.21 4.20
CA VAL A 257 15.28 -1.70 3.37
C VAL A 257 15.81 -2.30 2.06
N LEU A 258 16.77 -1.64 1.40
CA LEU A 258 17.42 -2.18 0.19
C LEU A 258 18.12 -3.53 0.47
N LYS A 259 18.89 -3.61 1.55
CA LYS A 259 19.55 -4.88 1.96
C LYS A 259 18.53 -5.97 2.29
N MET A 260 17.43 -5.60 2.95
CA MET A 260 16.34 -6.52 3.26
C MET A 260 15.69 -7.06 1.99
N TYR A 261 15.40 -6.20 1.02
CA TYR A 261 14.82 -6.60 -0.27
C TYR A 261 15.72 -7.62 -0.97
N LEU A 262 17.01 -7.33 -1.14
CA LEU A 262 17.96 -8.21 -1.80
C LEU A 262 18.10 -9.59 -1.12
N ARG A 263 18.07 -9.61 0.22
CA ARG A 263 18.16 -10.85 1.00
C ARG A 263 16.88 -11.69 0.96
N GLU A 264 15.72 -11.04 0.85
CA GLU A 264 14.42 -11.72 0.77
C GLU A 264 14.08 -12.20 -0.65
N LEU A 265 14.92 -11.93 -1.66
CA LEU A 265 14.72 -12.45 -3.01
C LEU A 265 14.84 -13.98 -3.03
N PRO A 266 13.82 -14.70 -3.54
CA PRO A 266 13.91 -16.15 -3.72
C PRO A 266 15.09 -16.53 -4.62
N GLY A 267 16.02 -17.33 -4.08
CA GLY A 267 17.25 -17.72 -4.77
C GLY A 267 18.38 -16.67 -4.73
N GLY A 268 18.16 -15.49 -4.12
CA GLY A 268 19.14 -14.41 -4.04
C GLY A 268 19.41 -13.71 -5.38
N LEU A 269 20.21 -12.64 -5.34
CA LEU A 269 20.62 -11.95 -6.56
C LEU A 269 21.57 -12.80 -7.40
N ILE A 270 22.41 -13.62 -6.75
CA ILE A 270 23.25 -14.63 -7.39
C ILE A 270 22.76 -16.04 -6.97
N PRO A 271 22.08 -16.77 -7.87
CA PRO A 271 21.55 -18.10 -7.59
C PRO A 271 22.62 -19.15 -7.22
N HIS A 272 22.20 -20.19 -6.50
CA HIS A 272 23.06 -21.27 -5.98
C HIS A 272 24.08 -21.86 -6.99
N PRO A 273 23.73 -22.20 -8.25
CA PRO A 273 24.71 -22.81 -9.17
C PRO A 273 25.88 -21.88 -9.53
N HIS A 274 25.62 -20.58 -9.64
CA HIS A 274 26.63 -19.56 -9.96
C HIS A 274 27.42 -19.14 -8.72
N ARG A 275 26.76 -19.17 -7.57
CA ARG A 275 27.36 -18.87 -6.27
C ARG A 275 28.53 -19.78 -5.96
N ASP A 276 28.37 -21.10 -6.05
CA ASP A 276 29.41 -22.06 -5.67
C ASP A 276 30.66 -21.87 -6.54
N THR A 277 30.44 -21.55 -7.82
CA THR A 277 31.51 -21.20 -8.77
C THR A 277 32.28 -19.96 -8.29
N LEU A 278 31.59 -18.87 -7.90
CA LEU A 278 32.24 -17.65 -7.40
C LEU A 278 32.95 -17.83 -6.06
N LEU A 279 32.34 -18.55 -5.12
CA LEU A 279 32.92 -18.79 -3.80
C LEU A 279 34.17 -19.69 -3.88
N GLY A 280 34.21 -20.60 -4.86
CA GLY A 280 35.35 -21.49 -5.11
C GLY A 280 36.59 -20.80 -5.68
N MET A 281 36.48 -19.56 -6.16
CA MET A 281 37.59 -18.84 -6.83
C MET A 281 38.69 -18.35 -5.88
N PHE A 282 38.34 -18.10 -4.61
CA PHE A 282 39.28 -17.56 -3.64
C PHE A 282 39.92 -18.69 -2.82
N PRO A 283 41.27 -18.73 -2.68
CA PRO A 283 42.24 -17.67 -2.99
C PRO A 283 43.08 -17.83 -4.28
N THR A 284 42.87 -18.85 -5.12
CA THR A 284 43.98 -19.47 -5.86
C THR A 284 43.99 -19.30 -7.39
N GLN A 285 43.11 -18.51 -8.01
CA GLN A 285 43.02 -18.45 -9.48
C GLN A 285 43.76 -17.27 -10.11
N GLU A 286 44.69 -17.57 -11.02
CA GLU A 286 45.08 -16.66 -12.10
C GLU A 286 43.85 -16.42 -13.00
N ASN A 287 43.64 -15.20 -13.49
CA ASN A 287 42.49 -14.78 -14.32
C ASN A 287 41.11 -14.72 -13.62
N MET A 288 41.05 -14.31 -12.35
CA MET A 288 39.78 -14.11 -11.62
C MET A 288 38.75 -13.25 -12.39
N VAL A 289 39.19 -12.22 -13.12
CA VAL A 289 38.28 -11.38 -13.93
C VAL A 289 37.51 -12.22 -14.96
N ASN A 290 38.19 -13.11 -15.68
CA ASN A 290 37.57 -13.96 -16.70
C ASN A 290 36.54 -14.92 -16.09
N VAL A 291 36.82 -15.48 -14.92
CA VAL A 291 35.89 -16.39 -14.25
C VAL A 291 34.64 -15.65 -13.75
N VAL A 292 34.81 -14.44 -13.19
CA VAL A 292 33.66 -13.59 -12.83
C VAL A 292 32.85 -13.25 -14.08
N VAL A 293 33.48 -12.81 -15.17
CA VAL A 293 32.78 -12.47 -16.43
C VAL A 293 32.04 -13.69 -17.01
N CYS A 294 32.67 -14.86 -17.06
CA CYS A 294 32.02 -16.09 -17.52
C CYS A 294 30.82 -16.46 -16.64
N THR A 295 30.95 -16.28 -15.33
CA THR A 295 29.84 -16.53 -14.39
C THR A 295 28.72 -15.54 -14.65
N MET A 296 29.02 -14.24 -14.78
CA MET A 296 28.02 -13.21 -15.11
C MET A 296 27.31 -13.49 -16.43
N ARG A 297 28.00 -13.94 -17.47
CA ARG A 297 27.37 -14.34 -18.75
C ARG A 297 26.43 -15.54 -18.62
N ALA A 298 26.64 -16.40 -17.62
CA ALA A 298 25.78 -17.54 -17.35
C ALA A 298 24.59 -17.20 -16.44
N LEU A 299 24.58 -16.03 -15.77
CA LEU A 299 23.42 -15.58 -14.99
C LEU A 299 22.28 -15.12 -15.90
N PRO A 300 21.02 -15.19 -15.42
CA PRO A 300 19.91 -14.55 -16.12
C PRO A 300 20.18 -13.06 -16.34
N ARG A 301 19.85 -12.55 -17.54
CA ARG A 301 20.14 -11.17 -17.95
C ARG A 301 19.68 -10.13 -16.91
N MET A 302 18.50 -10.32 -16.34
CA MET A 302 17.95 -9.42 -15.33
C MET A 302 18.81 -9.33 -14.06
N ASN A 303 19.38 -10.45 -13.61
CA ASN A 303 20.25 -10.48 -12.43
C ASN A 303 21.54 -9.73 -12.70
N VAL A 304 22.10 -9.86 -13.92
CA VAL A 304 23.30 -9.14 -14.35
C VAL A 304 23.05 -7.65 -14.43
N GLU A 305 21.91 -7.22 -14.99
CA GLU A 305 21.54 -5.80 -15.07
C GLU A 305 21.36 -5.17 -13.69
N ILE A 306 20.67 -5.86 -12.77
CA ILE A 306 20.51 -5.42 -11.38
C ILE A 306 21.86 -5.37 -10.66
N LEU A 307 22.71 -6.39 -10.84
CA LEU A 307 24.03 -6.45 -10.21
C LEU A 307 24.94 -5.33 -10.73
N ASN A 308 24.97 -5.08 -12.05
CA ASN A 308 25.73 -3.99 -12.63
C ASN A 308 25.26 -2.64 -12.07
N TYR A 309 23.94 -2.41 -12.00
CA TYR A 309 23.37 -1.20 -11.44
C TYR A 309 23.75 -1.01 -9.96
N LEU A 310 23.66 -2.08 -9.16
CA LEU A 310 24.02 -2.06 -7.74
C LEU A 310 25.52 -1.81 -7.55
N VAL A 311 26.39 -2.55 -8.24
CA VAL A 311 27.85 -2.39 -8.15
C VAL A 311 28.26 -1.00 -8.63
N ALA A 312 27.62 -0.45 -9.65
CA ALA A 312 27.85 0.92 -10.10
C ALA A 312 27.44 1.98 -9.06
N HIS A 313 26.38 1.74 -8.29
CA HIS A 313 26.01 2.61 -7.18
C HIS A 313 27.03 2.50 -6.04
N LEU A 314 27.44 1.30 -5.66
CA LEU A 314 28.44 1.08 -4.61
C LEU A 314 29.83 1.63 -5.00
N ASP A 315 30.19 1.61 -6.29
CA ASP A 315 31.38 2.25 -6.84
C ASP A 315 31.37 3.78 -6.62
N LYS A 316 30.19 4.41 -6.73
CA LYS A 316 30.05 5.83 -6.35
C LYS A 316 30.18 6.03 -4.85
N VAL A 317 29.63 5.12 -4.02
CA VAL A 317 29.74 5.21 -2.56
C VAL A 317 31.21 5.14 -2.12
N GLN A 318 31.99 4.20 -2.68
CA GLN A 318 33.43 4.11 -2.36
C GLN A 318 34.24 5.32 -2.83
N ALA A 319 33.81 6.02 -3.88
CA ALA A 319 34.50 7.23 -4.34
C ALA A 319 34.46 8.35 -3.28
N PHE A 320 33.49 8.31 -2.36
CA PHE A 320 33.36 9.23 -1.21
C PHE A 320 33.80 8.60 0.12
N GLN A 321 34.64 7.55 0.08
CA GLN A 321 35.10 6.83 1.27
C GLN A 321 35.78 7.72 2.33
N GLU A 322 36.35 8.86 1.94
CA GLU A 322 36.95 9.83 2.87
C GLU A 322 35.91 10.45 3.83
N PHE A 323 34.64 10.52 3.42
CA PHE A 323 33.56 11.12 4.21
C PHE A 323 32.66 10.07 4.86
N ASN A 324 32.33 8.99 4.13
CA ASN A 324 31.39 7.97 4.60
C ASN A 324 32.10 6.76 5.26
N MET A 325 33.44 6.70 5.21
CA MET A 325 34.27 5.62 5.76
C MET A 325 33.99 4.22 5.15
N MET A 326 33.36 4.16 3.98
CA MET A 326 33.00 2.92 3.28
C MET A 326 33.91 2.68 2.09
N ASN A 327 35.03 1.99 2.32
CA ASN A 327 35.90 1.46 1.26
C ASN A 327 35.34 0.15 0.66
N SER A 328 35.97 -0.37 -0.41
CA SER A 328 35.54 -1.63 -1.06
C SER A 328 35.51 -2.83 -0.11
N GLU A 329 36.34 -2.83 0.92
CA GLU A 329 36.39 -3.88 1.94
C GLU A 329 35.18 -3.82 2.89
N ASN A 330 34.85 -2.64 3.41
CA ASN A 330 33.69 -2.41 4.27
C ASN A 330 32.38 -2.68 3.51
N LEU A 331 32.30 -2.24 2.25
CA LEU A 331 31.15 -2.52 1.37
C LEU A 331 31.04 -4.02 1.07
N GLY A 332 32.16 -4.70 0.84
CA GLY A 332 32.21 -6.16 0.67
C GLY A 332 31.64 -6.90 1.88
N ILE A 333 32.00 -6.50 3.10
CA ILE A 333 31.49 -7.13 4.34
C ILE A 333 29.96 -6.97 4.47
N VAL A 334 29.42 -5.78 4.13
CA VAL A 334 27.99 -5.49 4.27
C VAL A 334 27.15 -6.13 3.15
N PHE A 335 27.61 -6.01 1.90
CA PHE A 335 26.86 -6.46 0.72
C PHE A 335 27.20 -7.88 0.28
N GLY A 336 28.35 -8.44 0.66
CA GLY A 336 28.75 -9.83 0.41
C GLY A 336 27.65 -10.84 0.71
N PRO A 337 27.22 -10.99 1.98
CA PRO A 337 26.16 -11.93 2.36
C PRO A 337 24.77 -11.52 1.86
N THR A 338 24.60 -10.28 1.41
CA THR A 338 23.32 -9.74 0.91
C THR A 338 23.12 -10.08 -0.58
N ILE A 339 24.19 -9.99 -1.38
CA ILE A 339 24.19 -10.29 -2.82
C ILE A 339 24.35 -11.79 -3.06
N ILE A 340 25.20 -12.43 -2.25
CA ILE A 340 25.55 -13.84 -2.34
C ILE A 340 25.15 -14.52 -1.03
N PRO A 341 23.93 -15.10 -0.96
CA PRO A 341 23.47 -15.78 0.25
C PRO A 341 24.41 -16.94 0.65
N SER A 342 24.56 -17.19 1.95
CA SER A 342 25.21 -18.41 2.43
C SER A 342 24.36 -19.63 2.06
N GLY A 343 25.02 -20.78 1.89
CA GLY A 343 24.34 -22.04 1.56
C GLY A 343 23.59 -22.59 2.77
N ASP A 344 22.85 -23.67 2.57
CA ASP A 344 22.06 -24.29 3.63
C ASP A 344 22.93 -24.99 4.70
N ASP A 345 24.21 -25.26 4.39
CA ASP A 345 25.17 -25.90 5.28
C ASP A 345 25.68 -24.95 6.38
N PRO A 346 25.29 -25.13 7.65
CA PRO A 346 25.66 -24.23 8.74
C PRO A 346 27.17 -24.21 9.01
N VAL A 347 27.86 -25.33 8.73
CA VAL A 347 29.31 -25.50 8.92
C VAL A 347 30.10 -24.62 7.95
N ASN A 348 29.61 -24.47 6.72
CA ASN A 348 30.27 -23.69 5.68
C ASN A 348 29.77 -22.24 5.62
N ALA A 349 28.62 -21.93 6.20
CA ALA A 349 28.01 -20.59 6.17
C ALA A 349 28.99 -19.47 6.59
N ALA A 350 29.77 -19.66 7.66
CA ALA A 350 30.74 -18.65 8.11
C ALA A 350 31.93 -18.48 7.15
N MET A 351 32.31 -19.52 6.39
CA MET A 351 33.33 -19.42 5.34
C MET A 351 32.75 -18.77 4.09
N ASP A 352 31.51 -19.11 3.72
CA ASP A 352 30.79 -18.53 2.59
C ASP A 352 30.61 -17.02 2.76
N ILE A 353 30.23 -16.55 3.96
CA ILE A 353 30.12 -15.10 4.26
C ILE A 353 31.46 -14.38 4.05
N ARG A 354 32.57 -15.00 4.45
CA ARG A 354 33.91 -14.42 4.26
C ARG A 354 34.33 -14.41 2.79
N ARG A 355 33.99 -15.47 2.04
CA ARG A 355 34.28 -15.58 0.61
C ARG A 355 33.41 -14.63 -0.20
N SER A 356 32.12 -14.48 0.12
CA SER A 356 31.21 -13.55 -0.56
C SER A 356 31.65 -12.10 -0.38
N ALA A 357 32.15 -11.73 0.81
CA ALA A 357 32.74 -10.41 1.02
C ALA A 357 33.94 -10.16 0.10
N LYS A 358 34.82 -11.16 -0.11
CA LYS A 358 35.95 -11.06 -1.04
C LYS A 358 35.50 -10.96 -2.50
N VAL A 359 34.48 -11.71 -2.90
CA VAL A 359 33.89 -11.65 -4.25
C VAL A 359 33.35 -10.25 -4.53
N VAL A 360 32.54 -9.70 -3.62
CA VAL A 360 31.96 -8.36 -3.81
C VAL A 360 33.04 -7.28 -3.81
N LYS A 361 34.04 -7.36 -2.92
CA LYS A 361 35.21 -6.48 -2.95
C LYS A 361 35.92 -6.52 -4.31
N PHE A 362 36.19 -7.72 -4.82
CA PHE A 362 36.84 -7.91 -6.12
C PHE A 362 36.02 -7.33 -7.28
N MET A 363 34.68 -7.49 -7.24
CA MET A 363 33.77 -6.89 -8.23
C MET A 363 33.81 -5.36 -8.20
N LEU A 364 33.94 -4.74 -7.02
CA LEU A 364 34.07 -3.29 -6.87
C LEU A 364 35.42 -2.80 -7.40
N ASP A 365 36.51 -3.44 -6.99
CA ASP A 365 37.88 -3.06 -7.38
C ASP A 365 38.11 -3.21 -8.90
N ASN A 366 37.42 -4.17 -9.55
CA ASN A 366 37.56 -4.48 -10.97
C ASN A 366 36.30 -4.19 -11.81
N ARG A 367 35.41 -3.29 -11.34
CA ARG A 367 34.11 -3.04 -11.97
C ARG A 367 34.21 -2.79 -13.47
N ARG A 368 35.11 -1.89 -13.90
CA ARG A 368 35.28 -1.53 -15.32
C ARG A 368 35.66 -2.76 -16.15
N ALA A 369 36.67 -3.50 -15.72
CA ALA A 369 37.12 -4.70 -16.40
C ALA A 369 36.06 -5.81 -16.47
N ILE A 370 35.17 -5.93 -15.48
CA ILE A 370 34.12 -6.96 -15.47
C ILE A 370 32.91 -6.54 -16.31
N PHE A 371 32.41 -5.32 -16.13
CA PHE A 371 31.13 -4.89 -16.70
C PHE A 371 31.23 -4.16 -18.04
N GLU A 372 32.42 -3.72 -18.48
CA GLU A 372 32.62 -3.27 -19.88
C GLU A 372 32.79 -4.46 -20.84
N LEU A 373 33.07 -5.66 -20.33
CA LEU A 373 33.22 -6.91 -21.11
C LEU A 373 31.93 -7.76 -21.21
N LEU A 374 30.85 -7.32 -20.55
CA LEU A 374 29.52 -7.94 -20.56
C LEU A 374 28.63 -7.23 -21.56
#